data_AF-A0A932JVY5-F1
#
_entry.id   AF-A0A932JVY5-F1
#
_cell.length_a   1.000
_cell.length_b   1.000
_cell.length_c   1.000
_cell.angle_alpha   90.00
_cell.angle_beta   90.00
_cell.angle_gamma   90.00
#
_symmetry.space_group_name_H-M   'P 1'
#
loop_
_entity.id
_entity.type
_entity.pdbx_description
1 polymer ?
#
loop_
_entity_poly.entity_id
_entity_poly.type
_entity_poly.pdbx_seq_one_letter_code
_entity_poly.pdbx_strand_id
1 'polypeptide(L)'
;MKCPSPNCTQDNKETAKVCKKCGLDLSVPPAWFPDFKWHARTLGILYALITVFYFTVTFALRQLPKPYNIRHIPAELTPWLKKG
;
A
#
# COMPACT_ATOMS: atom_id res chain seq x y z
N MET A 1 19.62 -24.23 -16.51
CA MET A 1 18.35 -24.27 -15.74
C MET A 1 17.23 -24.76 -16.62
N LYS A 2 16.53 -25.80 -16.17
CA LYS A 2 15.33 -26.30 -16.88
C LYS A 2 14.22 -25.27 -16.80
N CYS A 3 13.51 -25.10 -17.91
CA CYS A 3 12.32 -24.27 -17.94
C CYS A 3 11.26 -24.85 -16.97
N PRO A 4 10.67 -24.04 -16.07
CA PRO A 4 9.66 -24.51 -15.11
C PRO A 4 8.27 -24.73 -15.72
N SER A 5 8.09 -24.46 -17.01
CA SER A 5 6.82 -24.69 -17.70
C SER A 5 6.63 -26.19 -17.93
N PRO A 6 5.46 -26.77 -17.60
CA PRO A 6 5.21 -28.21 -17.76
C PRO A 6 5.31 -28.68 -19.23
N ASN A 7 5.17 -27.78 -20.19
CA ASN A 7 5.21 -28.10 -21.63
C ASN A 7 6.57 -27.80 -22.28
N CYS A 8 7.59 -27.40 -21.51
CA CYS A 8 8.88 -26.98 -22.06
C CYS A 8 10.05 -27.68 -21.36
N THR A 9 10.73 -28.57 -22.09
CA THR A 9 11.90 -29.32 -21.59
C THR A 9 13.24 -28.64 -21.91
N GLN A 10 13.23 -27.37 -22.33
CA GLN A 10 14.44 -26.66 -22.74
C GLN A 10 15.34 -26.38 -21.53
N ASP A 11 16.64 -26.70 -21.66
CA ASP A 11 17.67 -26.25 -20.72
C ASP A 11 18.25 -24.91 -21.20
N ASN A 12 18.18 -23.90 -20.36
CA ASN A 12 18.67 -22.55 -20.64
C ASN A 12 19.93 -22.26 -19.82
N LYS A 13 20.75 -21.29 -20.26
CA LYS A 13 21.86 -20.79 -19.45
C LYS A 13 21.32 -20.24 -18.11
N GLU A 14 22.10 -20.36 -17.04
CA GLU A 14 21.67 -19.87 -15.71
C GLU A 14 21.44 -18.36 -15.65
N THR A 15 22.08 -17.61 -16.54
CA THR A 15 21.92 -16.16 -16.67
C THR A 15 20.80 -15.75 -17.64
N ALA A 16 20.10 -16.72 -18.26
CA ALA A 16 19.03 -16.43 -19.21
C ALA A 16 17.79 -15.89 -18.48
N LYS A 17 17.42 -14.65 -18.78
CA LYS A 17 16.19 -14.02 -18.25
C LYS A 17 14.91 -14.55 -18.89
N VAL A 18 15.01 -15.10 -20.10
CA VAL A 18 13.86 -15.60 -20.87
C VAL A 18 14.21 -16.96 -21.47
N CYS A 19 13.24 -17.88 -21.45
CA CYS A 19 13.39 -19.19 -22.10
C CYS A 19 13.41 -19.04 -23.62
N LYS A 20 14.43 -19.60 -24.28
CA LYS A 20 14.58 -19.51 -25.73
C LYS A 20 13.45 -20.18 -26.53
N LYS A 21 12.81 -21.21 -25.98
CA LYS A 21 11.81 -22.01 -26.69
C LYS A 21 10.39 -21.50 -26.51
N CYS A 22 9.99 -21.20 -25.28
CA CYS A 22 8.60 -20.80 -24.95
C CYS A 22 8.45 -19.32 -24.60
N GLY A 23 9.54 -18.55 -24.52
CA GLY A 23 9.47 -17.12 -24.17
C GLY A 23 9.09 -16.83 -22.71
N LEU A 24 9.03 -17.84 -21.84
CA LEU A 24 8.71 -17.67 -20.42
C LEU A 24 9.81 -16.84 -19.73
N ASP A 25 9.40 -15.89 -18.89
CA ASP A 25 10.30 -15.19 -17.99
C ASP A 25 10.86 -16.16 -16.94
N LEU A 26 12.18 -16.26 -16.91
CA LEU A 26 12.94 -17.11 -16.00
C LEU A 26 13.56 -16.30 -14.85
N SER A 27 13.32 -15.00 -14.80
CA SER A 27 13.78 -14.17 -13.70
C SER A 27 13.10 -14.60 -12.41
N VAL A 28 13.90 -15.10 -11.47
CA VAL A 28 13.42 -15.38 -10.12
C VAL A 28 13.42 -14.05 -9.38
N PRO A 29 12.25 -13.55 -8.94
CA PRO A 29 12.22 -12.34 -8.14
C PRO A 29 13.04 -12.58 -6.86
N PRO A 30 13.78 -11.58 -6.37
CA PRO A 30 14.57 -11.75 -5.17
C PRO A 30 13.65 -12.06 -3.98
N ALA A 31 14.17 -12.77 -2.97
CA ALA A 31 13.37 -13.23 -1.83
C ALA A 31 12.68 -12.11 -1.03
N TRP A 32 13.16 -10.87 -1.16
CA TRP A 32 12.56 -9.70 -0.53
C TRP A 32 11.40 -9.09 -1.35
N PHE A 33 11.17 -9.54 -2.59
CA PHE A 33 10.17 -8.95 -3.47
C PHE A 33 8.77 -9.18 -2.88
N PRO A 34 8.01 -8.11 -2.64
CA PRO A 34 6.73 -8.22 -1.95
C PRO A 34 5.68 -8.91 -2.81
N ASP A 35 4.99 -9.89 -2.25
CA ASP A 35 3.84 -10.53 -2.88
C ASP A 35 2.56 -9.72 -2.64
N PHE A 36 1.46 -10.10 -3.32
CA PHE A 36 0.16 -9.43 -3.12
C PHE A 36 -0.33 -9.52 -1.68
N LYS A 37 -0.03 -10.62 -0.96
CA LYS A 37 -0.41 -10.78 0.45
C LYS A 37 0.35 -9.80 1.33
N TRP A 38 1.65 -9.58 1.06
CA TRP A 38 2.47 -8.58 1.73
C TRP A 38 1.89 -7.18 1.51
N HIS A 39 1.54 -6.82 0.27
CA HIS A 39 0.95 -5.50 -0.02
C HIS A 39 -0.38 -5.29 0.72
N ALA A 40 -1.28 -6.27 0.69
CA ALA A 40 -2.56 -6.18 1.38
C ALA A 40 -2.39 -6.02 2.89
N ARG A 41 -1.47 -6.77 3.51
CA ARG A 41 -1.15 -6.67 4.93
C ARG A 41 -0.57 -5.30 5.26
N THR A 42 0.41 -4.83 4.50
CA THR A 42 1.06 -3.53 4.72
C THR A 42 0.06 -2.39 4.58
N LEU A 43 -0.78 -2.40 3.55
CA LEU A 43 -1.85 -1.41 3.38
C LEU A 43 -2.83 -1.43 4.55
N GLY A 44 -3.27 -2.61 4.99
CA GLY A 44 -4.17 -2.75 6.14
C GLY A 44 -3.58 -2.15 7.42
N ILE A 45 -2.30 -2.42 7.70
CA ILE A 45 -1.60 -1.85 8.85
C ILE A 45 -1.52 -0.33 8.73
N LEU A 46 -1.15 0.20 7.56
CA LEU A 46 -1.05 1.64 7.34
C LEU A 46 -2.39 2.35 7.57
N TYR A 47 -3.47 1.80 7.02
CA TYR A 47 -4.82 2.33 7.21
C TYR A 47 -5.23 2.32 8.69
N ALA A 48 -4.95 1.23 9.40
CA ALA A 48 -5.24 1.14 10.84
C ALA A 48 -4.46 2.21 11.62
N LEU A 49 -3.15 2.37 11.35
CA LEU A 49 -2.31 3.37 12.00
C LEU A 49 -2.79 4.79 11.75
N ILE A 50 -3.10 5.15 10.49
CA ILE A 50 -3.59 6.50 10.15
C ILE A 50 -4.95 6.75 10.81
N THR A 51 -5.83 5.75 10.83
CA THR A 51 -7.14 5.85 11.48
C THR A 51 -6.99 6.12 12.97
N VAL A 52 -6.20 5.30 13.68
CA VAL A 52 -5.94 5.48 15.11
C VAL A 52 -5.29 6.84 15.36
N PHE A 53 -4.27 7.21 14.58
CA PHE A 53 -3.59 8.49 14.69
C PHE A 53 -4.56 9.67 14.56
N TYR A 54 -5.44 9.66 13.55
CA TYR A 54 -6.44 10.72 13.37
C TYR A 54 -7.33 10.89 14.60
N PHE A 55 -7.84 9.79 15.16
CA PHE A 55 -8.69 9.85 16.34
C PHE A 55 -7.92 10.29 17.59
N THR A 56 -6.69 9.79 17.78
CA THR A 56 -5.83 10.20 18.90
C THR A 56 -5.51 11.69 18.84
N VAL A 57 -5.12 12.21 17.67
CA VAL A 57 -4.84 13.65 17.49
C VAL A 57 -6.11 14.47 17.70
N THR A 58 -7.24 14.05 17.13
CA THR A 58 -8.53 14.74 17.31
C THR A 58 -8.92 14.79 18.79
N PHE A 59 -8.76 13.67 19.50
CA PHE A 59 -9.04 13.59 20.94
C PHE A 59 -8.11 14.51 21.73
N ALA A 60 -6.80 14.48 21.47
CA ALA A 60 -5.83 15.34 22.15
C ALA A 60 -6.12 16.83 21.91
N LEU A 61 -6.40 17.22 20.66
CA LEU A 61 -6.73 18.61 20.31
C LEU A 61 -8.02 19.10 20.96
N ARG A 62 -8.99 18.24 21.25
CA ARG A 62 -10.21 18.64 21.98
C ARG A 62 -9.94 18.99 23.44
N GLN A 63 -8.89 18.43 24.04
CA GLN A 63 -8.54 18.66 25.45
C GLN A 63 -7.73 19.95 25.67
N LEU A 64 -7.20 20.56 24.61
CA LEU A 64 -6.43 21.79 24.73
C LEU A 64 -7.32 22.95 25.21
N PRO A 65 -6.78 23.93 25.96
CA PRO A 65 -7.51 25.14 26.29
C PRO A 65 -7.74 26.00 25.04
N LYS A 66 -8.78 26.83 25.07
CA LYS A 66 -8.97 27.88 24.06
C LYS A 66 -7.70 28.77 24.00
N PRO A 67 -7.21 29.15 22.81
CA PRO A 67 -7.83 29.02 21.49
C PRO A 67 -7.38 27.79 20.68
N TYR A 68 -6.58 26.89 21.26
CA TYR A 68 -5.94 25.78 20.53
C TYR A 68 -6.83 24.55 20.38
N ASN A 69 -8.01 24.54 21.00
CA ASN A 69 -8.98 23.48 20.81
C ASN A 69 -9.61 23.54 19.41
N ILE A 70 -10.11 22.39 18.96
CA ILE A 70 -10.83 22.30 17.67
C ILE A 70 -12.01 23.29 17.68
N ARG A 71 -11.95 24.30 16.81
CA ARG A 71 -12.95 25.37 16.72
C ARG A 71 -14.13 24.92 15.87
N HIS A 72 -15.34 25.12 16.38
CA HIS A 72 -16.53 25.05 15.55
C HIS A 72 -16.58 26.30 14.66
N ILE A 73 -16.42 26.13 13.35
CA ILE A 73 -16.50 27.23 12.40
C ILE A 73 -17.99 27.48 12.12
N PRO A 74 -18.52 28.67 12.40
CA PRO A 74 -19.93 28.96 12.14
C PRO A 74 -20.22 28.92 10.64
N ALA A 75 -21.41 28.42 10.29
CA ALA A 75 -21.82 28.25 8.89
C ALA A 75 -21.82 29.57 8.10
N GLU A 76 -22.10 30.69 8.78
CA GLU A 76 -22.03 32.05 8.22
C GLU A 76 -20.64 32.37 7.62
N LEU A 77 -19.57 31.83 8.21
CA LEU A 77 -18.19 32.07 7.75
C LEU A 77 -17.73 31.07 6.69
N THR A 78 -18.41 29.92 6.56
CA THR A 78 -18.07 28.87 5.58
C THR A 78 -19.30 28.34 4.86
N PRO A 79 -20.05 29.19 4.12
CA PRO A 79 -21.26 28.77 3.42
C PRO A 79 -21.01 27.69 2.37
N TRP A 80 -19.82 27.65 1.77
CA TRP A 80 -19.41 26.65 0.78
C TRP A 80 -19.08 25.26 1.37
N LEU A 81 -19.01 25.11 2.70
CA LEU A 81 -18.65 23.85 3.35
C LEU A 81 -19.85 22.92 3.56
N LYS A 82 -21.08 23.46 3.53
CA LYS A 82 -22.30 22.63 3.56
C LYS A 82 -22.51 21.98 2.20
N LYS A 83 -22.51 20.65 2.13
CA LYS A 83 -23.13 19.94 1.01
C LYS A 83 -24.64 20.09 1.18
N GLY A 84 -25.31 20.59 0.14
CA GLY A 84 -26.77 20.64 0.05
C GLY A 84 -27.41 19.26 0.14
#